data_AF-A0A6A4WZN2-F1
#
_entry.id   AF-A0A6A4WZN2-F1
#
_cell.length_a   1.000
_cell.length_b   1.000
_cell.length_c   1.000
_cell.angle_alpha   90.00
_cell.angle_beta   90.00
_cell.angle_gamma   90.00
#
_symmetry.space_group_name_H-M   'P 1'
#
loop_
_entity.id
_entity.type
_entity.pdbx_description
1 polymer ?
#
loop_
_entity_poly.entity_id
_entity_poly.type
_entity_poly.pdbx_seq_one_letter_code
_entity_poly.pdbx_strand_id
1 'polypeptide(L)'
;MTSKEAFRTRMGLRVDEPRAGGSGNSNDGNTTRRAFRSPAEFAACTGVDQELIDRVGTVLQAVSCLHRLDIDALSAYCRRTAELYSRSNMYLSRPPSGATVWIR
;
A
#
# COMPACT_ATOMS: atom_id res chain seq x y z
N MET A 1 -6.23 18.76 -4.02
CA MET A 1 -6.03 18.25 -2.65
C MET A 1 -4.97 17.16 -2.73
N THR A 2 -3.88 17.30 -1.99
CA THR A 2 -2.80 16.29 -1.97
C THR A 2 -3.24 15.06 -1.18
N SER A 3 -2.66 13.89 -1.45
CA SER A 3 -3.00 12.66 -0.70
C SER A 3 -2.77 12.82 0.81
N LYS A 4 -1.73 13.57 1.22
CA LYS A 4 -1.46 13.85 2.65
C LYS A 4 -2.60 14.62 3.32
N GLU A 5 -3.15 15.63 2.65
CA GLU A 5 -4.30 16.39 3.14
C GLU A 5 -5.56 15.52 3.19
N ALA A 6 -5.74 14.64 2.20
CA ALA A 6 -6.87 13.70 2.19
C ALA A 6 -6.84 12.77 3.40
N PHE A 7 -5.68 12.18 3.71
CA PHE A 7 -5.51 11.34 4.91
C PHE A 7 -5.71 12.12 6.21
N ARG A 8 -5.25 13.38 6.29
CA ARG A 8 -5.45 14.22 7.47
C ARG A 8 -6.92 14.57 7.69
N THR A 9 -7.63 14.96 6.63
CA THR A 9 -9.02 15.44 6.73
C THR A 9 -10.03 14.30 6.83
N ARG A 10 -9.85 13.21 6.08
CA ARG A 10 -10.82 12.11 5.99
C ARG A 10 -10.59 11.03 7.05
N MET A 11 -9.33 10.74 7.38
CA MET A 11 -8.98 9.67 8.32
C MET A 11 -8.38 10.17 9.66
N GLY A 12 -8.08 11.47 9.76
CA GLY A 12 -7.36 12.01 10.92
C GLY A 12 -5.94 11.45 11.03
N LEU A 13 -5.32 11.03 9.92
CA LEU A 13 -3.99 10.43 9.88
C LEU A 13 -2.95 11.40 9.33
N ARG A 14 -1.83 11.53 10.04
CA ARG A 14 -0.64 12.24 9.55
C ARG A 14 0.26 11.23 8.86
N VAL A 15 0.40 11.34 7.55
CA VAL A 15 1.22 10.45 6.72
C VAL A 15 2.33 11.23 6.05
N ASP A 16 3.49 10.58 5.92
CA ASP A 16 4.69 11.11 5.29
C ASP A 16 5.16 12.46 5.89
N GLU A 17 5.04 12.58 7.22
CA GLU A 17 5.62 13.66 8.01
C GLU A 17 6.92 13.17 8.67
N PRO A 18 8.04 13.90 8.55
CA PRO A 18 9.30 13.53 9.21
C PRO A 18 9.12 13.45 10.73
N ARG A 19 9.71 12.43 11.35
CA ARG A 19 9.75 12.35 12.82
C ARG A 19 10.80 13.32 13.38
N ALA A 20 10.49 13.92 14.54
CA ALA A 20 11.45 14.72 15.29
C ALA A 20 12.65 13.83 15.67
N GLY A 21 13.84 14.15 15.18
CA GLY A 21 15.05 13.32 15.35
C GLY A 21 15.67 12.80 14.05
N GLY A 22 15.05 13.05 12.88
CA GLY A 22 15.70 12.85 11.58
C GLY A 22 15.70 11.42 11.02
N SER A 23 15.12 10.44 11.73
CA SER A 23 14.96 9.07 11.23
C SER A 23 13.49 8.65 11.15
N GLY A 24 13.08 8.21 9.95
CA GLY A 24 11.72 7.74 9.66
C GLY A 24 10.67 8.84 9.49
N ASN A 25 9.45 8.41 9.20
CA ASN A 25 8.29 9.28 9.05
C ASN A 25 7.11 8.78 9.90
N SER A 26 5.97 9.46 9.82
CA SER A 26 4.75 9.14 10.55
C SER A 26 4.01 7.89 10.03
N ASN A 27 4.53 7.19 9.02
CA ASN A 27 3.96 5.95 8.47
C ASN A 27 4.37 4.74 9.31
N ASP A 28 4.14 4.79 10.62
CA ASP A 28 4.41 3.66 11.48
C ASP A 28 3.32 2.58 11.40
N GLY A 29 3.53 1.47 12.11
CA GLY A 29 2.59 0.36 12.14
C GLY A 29 1.20 0.75 12.70
N ASN A 30 1.09 1.76 13.56
CA ASN A 30 -0.20 2.22 14.06
C ASN A 30 -0.96 3.01 12.99
N THR A 31 -0.28 3.95 12.32
CA THR A 31 -0.83 4.70 11.17
C THR A 31 -1.27 3.73 10.06
N THR A 32 -0.43 2.74 9.77
CA THR A 32 -0.69 1.72 8.75
C THR A 32 -1.95 0.91 9.08
N ARG A 33 -2.04 0.35 10.29
CA ARG A 33 -3.23 -0.44 10.72
C ARG A 33 -4.51 0.39 10.67
N ARG A 34 -4.46 1.66 11.07
CA ARG A 34 -5.62 2.55 11.00
C ARG A 34 -6.04 2.83 9.55
N ALA A 35 -5.09 3.06 8.66
CA ALA A 35 -5.38 3.31 7.25
C ALA A 35 -6.04 2.09 6.59
N PHE A 36 -5.53 0.88 6.82
CA PHE A 36 -6.09 -0.36 6.27
C PHE A 36 -7.42 -0.80 6.91
N ARG A 37 -7.87 -0.15 8.01
CA ARG A 37 -9.18 -0.45 8.62
C ARG A 37 -10.37 0.05 7.79
N SER A 38 -10.13 1.06 6.95
CA SER A 38 -11.15 1.64 6.06
C SER A 38 -10.64 1.69 4.61
N PRO A 39 -10.63 0.55 3.88
CA PRO A 39 -10.14 0.50 2.50
C PRO A 39 -10.83 1.50 1.56
N ALA A 40 -12.12 1.75 1.75
CA ALA A 40 -12.89 2.70 0.95
C ALA A 40 -12.39 4.16 1.11
N GLU A 41 -12.15 4.59 2.35
CA GLU A 41 -11.57 5.90 2.61
C GLU A 41 -10.12 5.97 2.10
N PHE A 42 -9.36 4.87 2.21
CA PHE A 42 -7.97 4.82 1.74
C PHE A 42 -7.95 5.02 0.23
N ALA A 43 -8.77 4.26 -0.49
CA ALA A 43 -8.95 4.37 -1.94
C ALA A 43 -9.33 5.80 -2.34
N ALA A 44 -10.25 6.41 -1.59
CA ALA A 44 -10.68 7.77 -1.84
C ALA A 44 -9.60 8.84 -1.51
N CYS A 45 -8.59 8.51 -0.71
CA CYS A 45 -7.46 9.39 -0.39
C CYS A 45 -6.30 9.24 -1.39
N THR A 46 -6.05 8.05 -1.92
CA THR A 46 -4.91 7.76 -2.82
C THR A 46 -5.29 7.67 -4.29
N GLY A 47 -6.58 7.49 -4.61
CA GLY A 47 -7.03 7.16 -5.96
C GLY A 47 -6.68 5.73 -6.39
N VAL A 48 -6.16 4.91 -5.47
CA VAL A 48 -5.89 3.49 -5.73
C VAL A 48 -7.19 2.71 -5.61
N ASP A 49 -7.33 1.67 -6.42
CA ASP A 49 -8.46 0.77 -6.39
C ASP A 49 -8.66 0.15 -5.00
N GLN A 50 -9.90 0.17 -4.51
CA GLN A 50 -10.25 -0.33 -3.17
C GLN A 50 -9.97 -1.82 -3.03
N GLU A 51 -10.22 -2.60 -4.09
CA GLU A 51 -10.00 -4.05 -4.10
C GLU A 51 -8.51 -4.35 -3.92
N LEU A 52 -7.63 -3.56 -4.54
CA LEU A 52 -6.19 -3.69 -4.34
C LEU A 52 -5.76 -3.39 -2.90
N ILE A 53 -6.28 -2.33 -2.30
CA ILE A 53 -5.96 -1.96 -0.91
C ILE A 53 -6.41 -3.05 0.06
N ASP A 54 -7.60 -3.60 -0.15
CA ASP A 54 -8.15 -4.66 0.69
C ASP A 54 -7.33 -5.95 0.61
N ARG A 55 -6.93 -6.34 -0.61
CA ARG A 55 -6.07 -7.52 -0.82
C ARG A 55 -4.70 -7.35 -0.17
N VAL A 56 -4.07 -6.19 -0.32
CA VAL A 56 -2.77 -5.92 0.33
C VAL A 56 -2.92 -5.93 1.85
N GLY A 57 -3.99 -5.35 2.39
CA GLY A 57 -4.29 -5.40 3.82
C GLY A 57 -4.43 -6.84 4.33
N THR A 58 -5.13 -7.69 3.58
CA THR A 58 -5.31 -9.12 3.90
C THR A 58 -3.98 -9.87 3.91
N VAL A 59 -3.11 -9.64 2.92
CA VAL A 59 -1.77 -10.26 2.87
C VAL A 59 -0.92 -9.83 4.07
N LEU A 60 -0.93 -8.54 4.42
CA LEU A 60 -0.20 -8.03 5.57
C LEU A 60 -0.70 -8.63 6.89
N GLN A 61 -2.02 -8.76 7.05
CA GLN A 61 -2.62 -9.41 8.21
C GLN A 61 -2.23 -10.89 8.27
N ALA A 62 -2.30 -11.61 7.13
CA ALA A 62 -1.92 -13.00 7.04
C ALA A 62 -0.46 -13.20 7.46
N VAL A 63 0.48 -12.46 6.88
CA VAL A 63 1.91 -12.57 7.24
C VAL A 63 2.17 -12.19 8.71
N SER A 64 1.33 -11.32 9.28
CA SER A 64 1.45 -10.89 10.69
C SER A 64 0.74 -11.83 11.68
N CYS A 65 -0.04 -12.82 11.23
CA CYS A 65 -0.98 -13.51 12.10
C CYS A 65 -0.37 -14.52 13.09
N LEU A 66 0.96 -14.71 13.13
CA LEU A 66 1.65 -15.69 13.99
C LEU A 66 1.10 -17.13 13.91
N HIS A 67 0.24 -17.42 12.92
CA HIS A 67 -0.35 -18.73 12.67
C HIS A 67 0.27 -19.39 11.44
N ARG A 68 0.08 -20.71 11.31
CA ARG A 68 0.49 -21.42 10.10
C ARG A 68 -0.42 -21.02 8.95
N LEU A 69 0.19 -20.48 7.91
CA LEU A 69 -0.47 -20.15 6.65
C LEU A 69 -0.26 -21.28 5.66
N ASP A 70 -1.29 -21.54 4.86
CA ASP A 70 -1.14 -22.29 3.63
C ASP A 70 -0.36 -21.43 2.62
N ILE A 71 0.86 -21.85 2.32
CA ILE A 71 1.78 -21.12 1.45
C ILE A 71 1.30 -21.12 0.00
N ASP A 72 0.67 -22.20 -0.45
CA ASP A 72 0.17 -22.31 -1.83
C ASP A 72 -1.05 -21.40 -2.02
N ALA A 73 -1.96 -21.39 -1.05
CA ALA A 73 -3.10 -20.49 -1.04
C ALA A 73 -2.66 -19.00 -0.99
N LEU A 74 -1.69 -18.66 -0.12
CA LEU A 74 -1.15 -17.31 -0.03
C LEU A 74 -0.44 -16.90 -1.32
N SER A 75 0.36 -17.79 -1.90
CA SER A 75 1.07 -17.56 -3.16
C SER A 75 0.11 -17.31 -4.32
N ALA A 76 -0.95 -18.11 -4.44
CA ALA A 76 -2.00 -17.92 -5.42
C ALA A 76 -2.74 -16.58 -5.22
N TYR A 77 -2.99 -16.19 -3.96
CA TYR A 77 -3.63 -14.92 -3.62
C TYR A 77 -2.75 -13.72 -3.97
N CYS A 78 -1.46 -13.78 -3.65
CA CYS A 78 -0.47 -12.75 -4.02
C CYS A 78 -0.35 -12.60 -5.54
N ARG A 79 -0.33 -13.72 -6.28
CA ARG A 79 -0.26 -13.71 -7.75
C ARG A 79 -1.46 -13.01 -8.37
N ARG A 80 -2.69 -13.32 -7.93
CA ARG A 80 -3.91 -12.65 -8.38
C ARG A 80 -3.91 -11.16 -8.04
N THR A 81 -3.41 -10.79 -6.86
CA THR A 81 -3.25 -9.39 -6.45
C THR A 81 -2.30 -8.64 -7.39
N ALA A 82 -1.17 -9.26 -7.78
CA ALA A 82 -0.22 -8.67 -8.74
C ALA A 82 -0.81 -8.52 -10.15
N GLU A 83 -1.63 -9.47 -10.61
CA GLU A 83 -2.36 -9.37 -11.87
C GLU A 83 -3.42 -8.27 -11.85
N LEU A 84 -4.09 -8.04 -10.71
CA LEU A 84 -5.00 -6.91 -10.53
C LEU A 84 -4.25 -5.58 -10.60
N TYR A 85 -3.12 -5.48 -9.88
CA TYR A 85 -2.25 -4.31 -9.93
C TYR A 85 -1.72 -4.02 -11.34
N SER A 86 -1.41 -5.08 -12.12
CA SER A 86 -1.00 -5.00 -13.53
C SER A 86 -2.10 -4.45 -14.44
N ARG A 87 -3.34 -4.88 -14.22
CA ARG A 87 -4.51 -4.45 -14.99
C ARG A 87 -4.98 -3.04 -14.65
N SER A 88 -4.79 -2.57 -13.42
CA SER A 88 -5.16 -1.20 -13.00
C SER A 88 -4.30 -0.09 -13.64
N ASN A 89 -3.58 -0.37 -14.72
CA ASN A 89 -2.83 0.58 -15.55
C ASN A 89 -1.68 1.33 -14.83
N MET A 90 -1.36 0.97 -13.58
CA MET A 90 -0.24 1.57 -12.83
C MET A 90 1.14 1.12 -13.37
N TYR A 91 1.19 0.02 -14.12
CA TYR A 91 2.42 -0.45 -14.79
C TYR A 91 2.71 0.21 -16.13
N LEU A 92 1.75 0.89 -16.76
CA LEU A 92 1.96 1.56 -18.05
C LEU A 92 2.79 2.86 -17.91
N SER A 93 3.06 3.29 -16.67
CA SER A 93 3.96 4.41 -16.36
C SER A 93 5.45 4.01 -16.29
N ARG A 94 5.79 2.71 -16.44
CA ARG A 94 7.19 2.31 -16.56
C ARG A 94 7.68 2.73 -17.95
N PRO A 95 8.73 3.56 -18.09
CA PRO A 95 9.29 3.81 -19.41
C PRO A 95 9.65 2.48 -20.07
N PRO A 96 9.41 2.33 -21.39
CA PRO A 96 9.73 1.08 -22.08
C PRO A 96 11.20 0.76 -21.82
N SER A 97 11.45 -0.51 -21.52
CA SER A 97 12.77 -1.08 -21.30
C SER A 97 13.80 -0.51 -22.27
N GLY A 98 14.65 0.37 -21.75
CA GLY A 98 15.63 1.12 -22.54
C GLY A 98 16.47 2.11 -21.73
N ALA A 99 16.00 2.54 -20.54
CA ALA A 99 16.82 3.33 -19.62
C ALA A 99 17.45 2.43 -18.54
N THR A 100 18.67 1.95 -18.83
CA THR A 100 19.62 1.46 -17.82
C THR A 100 19.91 2.61 -16.85
N VAL A 101 19.27 2.62 -15.68
CA VAL A 101 19.70 3.47 -14.57
C VAL A 101 20.85 2.76 -13.90
N TRP A 102 22.06 3.25 -14.15
CA TRP A 102 23.25 2.90 -13.41
C TRP A 102 23.08 3.40 -11.97
N ILE A 103 23.06 2.49 -11.00
CA ILE A 103 23.31 2.84 -9.61
C ILE A 103 24.84 2.94 -9.47
N ARG A 104 25.33 4.14 -9.15
CA ARG A 104 26.73 4.39 -8.77
C ARG A 104 26.81 4.51 -7.26
#